data_AF-A0A2E5M646-F1
#
_entry.id   AF-A0A2E5M646-F1
#
_cell.length_a   1.000
_cell.length_b   1.000
_cell.length_c   1.000
_cell.angle_alpha   90.00
_cell.angle_beta   90.00
_cell.angle_gamma   90.00
#
_symmetry.space_group_name_H-M   'P 1'
#
loop_
_entity.id
_entity.type
_entity.pdbx_description
1 polymer ?
#
loop_
_entity_poly.entity_id
_entity_poly.type
_entity_poly.pdbx_seq_one_letter_code
_entity_poly.pdbx_strand_id
1 'polypeptide(L)'
;MTGRLFLRDGCLHFVLDVDIDAGTARVSCAKNGQRQVFDIPLTDVAERLAGNPNLVLDTHSNHSKPDRIKRRSDGWFFATRGGAQGPFATESEASKALDDYLLAVQSA
;
A
#
# COMPACT_ATOMS: atom_id res chain seq x y z
N MET A 1 -11.60 -7.53 8.35
CA MET A 1 -10.65 -7.96 7.28
C MET A 1 -9.83 -6.76 6.86
N THR A 2 -8.51 -6.86 6.83
CA THR A 2 -7.66 -5.72 6.50
C THR A 2 -7.12 -5.76 5.07
N GLY A 3 -7.37 -4.69 4.29
CA GLY A 3 -6.80 -4.45 2.95
C GLY A 3 -5.90 -3.21 2.93
N ARG A 4 -4.92 -3.18 2.03
CA ARG A 4 -4.07 -1.99 1.79
C ARG A 4 -4.21 -1.58 0.34
N LEU A 5 -4.34 -0.29 0.10
CA LEU A 5 -4.45 0.30 -1.23
C LEU A 5 -3.22 1.15 -1.49
N PHE A 6 -2.53 0.82 -2.57
CA PHE A 6 -1.39 1.55 -3.09
C PHE A 6 -1.85 2.40 -4.26
N LEU A 7 -1.24 3.56 -4.45
CA LEU A 7 -1.33 4.23 -5.75
C LEU A 7 -0.53 3.42 -6.79
N ARG A 8 -0.80 3.65 -8.07
CA ARG A 8 -0.04 3.06 -9.19
C ARG A 8 1.44 3.39 -9.13
N ASP A 9 1.82 4.46 -8.42
CA ASP A 9 3.21 4.79 -8.12
C ASP A 9 3.73 4.08 -6.86
N GLY A 10 3.07 3.03 -6.38
CA GLY A 10 3.55 2.25 -5.24
C GLY A 10 3.49 2.94 -3.88
N CYS A 11 2.94 4.15 -3.76
CA CYS A 11 2.74 4.80 -2.47
C CYS A 11 1.54 4.20 -1.74
N LEU A 12 1.74 3.76 -0.49
CA LEU A 12 0.62 3.34 0.36
C LEU A 12 -0.30 4.53 0.61
N HIS A 13 -1.56 4.41 0.19
CA HIS A 13 -2.53 5.49 0.23
C HIS A 13 -3.62 5.26 1.28
N PHE A 14 -4.14 4.03 1.37
CA PHE A 14 -5.12 3.65 2.40
C PHE A 14 -4.78 2.30 3.03
N VAL A 15 -5.05 2.18 4.32
CA VAL A 15 -5.27 0.91 5.00
C VAL A 15 -6.74 0.84 5.38
N LEU A 16 -7.43 -0.20 4.97
CA LEU A 16 -8.84 -0.44 5.23
C LEU A 16 -8.95 -1.63 6.19
N ASP A 17 -9.63 -1.47 7.31
CA ASP A 17 -10.08 -2.58 8.14
C ASP A 17 -11.60 -2.67 8.08
N VAL A 18 -12.09 -3.68 7.37
CA VAL A 18 -13.49 -3.88 6.99
C VAL A 18 -14.19 -4.75 8.02
N ASP A 19 -15.30 -4.25 8.53
CA ASP A 19 -16.30 -4.99 9.29
C ASP A 19 -17.53 -5.17 8.40
N ILE A 20 -17.68 -6.38 7.84
CA ILE A 20 -18.76 -6.71 6.92
C ILE A 20 -20.10 -6.73 7.65
N ASP A 21 -20.13 -7.25 8.89
CA ASP A 21 -21.34 -7.40 9.68
C ASP A 21 -21.88 -6.04 10.11
N ALA A 22 -20.98 -5.11 10.44
CA ALA A 22 -21.33 -3.72 10.74
C ALA A 22 -21.54 -2.85 9.49
N GLY A 23 -21.18 -3.31 8.29
CA GLY A 23 -21.26 -2.53 7.05
C GLY A 23 -20.32 -1.33 7.01
N THR A 24 -19.21 -1.35 7.76
CA THR A 24 -18.28 -0.23 7.90
C THR A 24 -16.84 -0.63 7.62
N ALA A 25 -15.99 0.37 7.37
CA ALA A 25 -14.55 0.20 7.34
C ALA A 25 -13.84 1.32 8.10
N ARG A 26 -12.83 0.93 8.87
CA ARG A 26 -11.84 1.85 9.41
C ARG A 26 -10.78 2.14 8.36
N VAL A 27 -10.66 3.40 7.96
CA VAL A 27 -9.71 3.86 6.96
C VAL A 27 -8.58 4.61 7.64
N SER A 28 -7.34 4.23 7.34
CA SER A 28 -6.14 4.94 7.76
C SER A 28 -5.41 5.46 6.53
N CYS A 29 -5.19 6.76 6.44
CA CYS A 29 -4.43 7.41 5.37
C CYS A 29 -3.40 8.40 5.91
N ALA A 30 -2.46 8.81 5.05
CA ALA A 30 -1.55 9.90 5.34
C ALA A 30 -1.95 11.12 4.51
N LYS A 31 -2.20 12.26 5.17
CA LYS A 31 -2.45 13.56 4.52
C LYS A 31 -1.57 14.61 5.18
N ASN A 32 -0.80 15.34 4.38
CA ASN A 32 0.12 16.40 4.87
C ASN A 32 1.11 15.91 5.95
N GLY A 33 1.62 14.67 5.81
CA GLY A 33 2.53 14.07 6.79
C GLY A 33 1.88 13.63 8.10
N GLN A 34 0.57 13.84 8.27
CA GLN A 34 -0.20 13.36 9.42
C GLN A 34 -1.01 12.13 9.06
N ARG A 35 -1.04 11.17 9.97
CA ARG A 35 -1.90 9.99 9.86
C ARG A 35 -3.31 10.36 10.31
N GLN A 36 -4.29 10.13 9.44
CA GLN A 36 -5.70 10.28 9.75
C GLN A 36 -6.34 8.89 9.79
N VAL A 37 -7.20 8.67 10.77
CA VAL A 37 -7.97 7.44 10.93
C VAL A 37 -9.43 7.82 11.13
N PHE A 38 -10.32 7.22 10.35
CA PHE A 38 -11.76 7.48 10.43
C PHE A 38 -12.56 6.25 9.98
N ASP A 39 -13.75 6.09 10.55
CA ASP A 39 -14.67 5.01 10.19
C ASP A 39 -15.70 5.54 9.18
N ILE A 40 -15.91 4.81 8.08
CA ILE A 40 -16.90 5.17 7.03
C ILE A 40 -17.71 3.94 6.59
N PRO A 41 -18.92 4.14 6.01
CA PRO A 41 -19.69 3.07 5.40
C PRO A 41 -18.94 2.37 4.26
N LEU A 42 -19.20 1.08 4.05
CA LEU A 42 -18.58 0.33 2.94
C LEU A 42 -18.99 0.85 1.56
N THR A 43 -20.18 1.45 1.43
CA THR A 43 -20.63 2.13 0.21
C THR A 43 -19.69 3.28 -0.16
N ASP A 44 -19.30 4.09 0.81
CA ASP A 44 -18.41 5.23 0.61
C ASP A 44 -16.99 4.78 0.25
N VAL A 45 -16.54 3.64 0.82
CA VAL A 45 -15.28 3.00 0.42
C VAL A 45 -15.34 2.59 -1.05
N ALA A 46 -16.42 1.94 -1.47
CA ALA A 46 -16.60 1.47 -2.84
C ALA A 46 -16.63 2.64 -3.85
N GLU A 47 -17.33 3.73 -3.53
CA GLU A 47 -17.36 4.95 -4.35
C GLU A 47 -15.97 5.58 -4.49
N ARG A 48 -15.23 5.70 -3.39
CA ARG A 48 -13.86 6.25 -3.40
C ARG A 48 -12.89 5.39 -4.20
N LEU A 49 -13.06 4.07 -4.14
CA LEU A 49 -12.29 3.13 -4.95
C LEU A 49 -12.61 3.27 -6.44
N ALA A 50 -13.90 3.31 -6.78
CA ALA A 50 -14.36 3.48 -8.16
C ALA A 50 -13.92 4.81 -8.76
N GLY A 51 -13.91 5.88 -7.96
CA GLY A 51 -13.51 7.23 -8.38
C GLY A 51 -12.00 7.43 -8.52
N ASN A 52 -11.17 6.45 -8.15
CA ASN A 52 -9.72 6.61 -8.13
C ASN A 52 -9.03 5.43 -8.83
N PRO A 53 -8.95 5.45 -10.18
CA PRO A 53 -8.44 4.33 -11.00
C PRO A 53 -6.95 4.05 -10.78
N ASN A 54 -6.26 4.92 -10.04
CA ASN A 54 -4.87 4.77 -9.66
C ASN A 54 -4.72 3.98 -8.36
N LEU A 55 -5.79 3.66 -7.63
CA LEU A 55 -5.71 2.81 -6.45
C LEU A 55 -5.68 1.34 -6.86
N VAL A 56 -4.67 0.65 -6.38
CA VAL A 56 -4.40 -0.75 -6.59
C VAL A 56 -4.45 -1.45 -5.24
N LEU A 57 -5.30 -2.46 -5.12
CA LEU A 57 -5.33 -3.31 -3.93
C LEU A 57 -4.03 -4.11 -3.87
N ASP A 58 -3.45 -4.18 -2.67
CA ASP A 58 -2.31 -5.05 -2.33
C ASP A 58 -2.75 -6.52 -2.34
N THR A 59 -3.01 -7.04 -3.54
CA THR A 59 -3.23 -8.46 -3.75
C THR A 59 -1.88 -9.13 -3.98
N HIS A 60 -1.78 -10.40 -3.56
CA HIS A 60 -0.60 -11.24 -3.83
C HIS A 60 -0.31 -11.43 -5.34
N SER A 61 -1.16 -10.90 -6.22
CA SER A 61 -1.12 -11.05 -7.68
C SER A 61 -0.77 -9.77 -8.46
N ASN A 62 -0.87 -8.57 -7.86
CA ASN A 62 -0.58 -7.31 -8.56
C ASN A 62 0.89 -6.86 -8.32
N HIS A 63 1.82 -7.60 -8.94
CA HIS A 63 3.26 -7.33 -8.89
C HIS A 63 3.73 -6.42 -10.03
N SER A 64 3.25 -5.18 -10.15
CA SER A 64 4.02 -4.21 -10.96
C SER A 64 5.25 -3.76 -10.15
N LYS A 65 6.28 -4.63 -10.16
CA LYS A 65 7.55 -4.47 -9.44
C LYS A 65 8.22 -3.09 -9.59
N PRO A 66 8.24 -2.43 -10.77
CA PRO A 66 8.98 -1.18 -10.95
C PRO A 66 8.35 -0.01 -10.20
N ASP A 67 7.01 0.06 -10.15
CA ASP A 67 6.34 1.24 -9.63
C ASP A 67 6.43 1.36 -8.11
N ARG A 68 6.69 0.24 -7.43
CA ARG A 68 6.84 0.17 -5.97
C ARG A 68 8.14 0.74 -5.45
N ILE A 69 9.13 0.93 -6.32
CA ILE A 69 10.45 1.44 -5.95
C ILE A 69 10.48 2.95 -6.24
N LYS A 70 10.79 3.74 -5.22
CA LYS A 70 10.86 5.20 -5.31
C LYS A 70 12.15 5.75 -4.76
N ARG A 71 12.73 6.70 -5.49
CA ARG A 71 13.84 7.51 -5.01
C ARG A 71 13.34 8.56 -4.02
N ARG A 72 14.01 8.64 -2.87
CA ARG A 72 13.90 9.72 -1.88
C ARG A 72 15.26 10.41 -1.72
N SER A 73 15.33 11.45 -0.89
CA SER A 73 16.54 12.26 -0.66
C SER A 73 17.73 11.43 -0.18
N ASP A 74 17.47 10.34 0.53
CA ASP A 74 18.42 9.49 1.24
C ASP A 74 18.63 8.11 0.61
N GLY A 75 17.86 7.73 -0.42
CA GLY A 75 17.99 6.40 -1.00
C GLY A 75 16.81 5.96 -1.86
N TRP A 76 16.83 4.70 -2.24
CA TRP A 76 15.70 4.01 -2.87
C TRP A 76 14.89 3.28 -1.81
N PHE A 77 13.57 3.27 -1.98
CA PHE A 77 12.65 2.66 -1.02
C PHE A 77 11.53 1.92 -1.74
N PHE A 78 10.97 0.92 -1.08
CA PHE A 78 9.67 0.37 -1.46
C PHE A 78 8.76 0.25 -0.24
N ALA A 79 7.44 0.31 -0.45
CA ALA A 79 6.47 0.20 0.64
C ALA A 79 5.96 -1.23 0.78
N THR A 80 5.87 -1.73 2.02
CA THR A 80 5.31 -3.05 2.35
C THR A 80 4.18 -2.93 3.37
N ARG A 81 3.59 -4.08 3.74
CA ARG A 81 2.61 -4.15 4.84
C ARG A 81 3.17 -3.66 6.17
N GLY A 82 4.48 -3.79 6.38
CA GLY A 82 5.21 -3.36 7.58
C GLY A 82 5.71 -1.91 7.54
N GLY A 83 5.47 -1.17 6.45
CA GLY A 83 5.96 0.19 6.25
C GLY A 83 6.99 0.30 5.14
N ALA A 84 7.65 1.46 5.03
CA ALA A 84 8.70 1.68 4.03
C ALA A 84 9.95 0.85 4.36
N GLN A 85 10.54 0.23 3.33
CA GLN A 85 11.79 -0.52 3.39
C GLN A 85 12.87 0.25 2.64
N GLY A 86 14.06 0.36 3.22
CA GLY A 86 15.17 1.17 2.73
C GLY A 86 15.75 2.07 3.83
N PRO A 87 16.69 2.98 3.51
CA PRO A 87 17.18 3.31 2.16
C PRO A 87 18.08 2.21 1.56
N PHE A 88 17.90 1.93 0.27
CA PHE A 88 18.83 1.17 -0.56
C PHE A 88 19.70 2.11 -1.39
N ALA A 89 20.96 1.74 -1.65
CA ALA A 89 21.88 2.61 -2.36
C ALA A 89 21.48 2.74 -3.84
N THR A 90 21.03 1.63 -4.44
CA THR A 90 20.63 1.56 -5.86
C THR A 90 19.19 1.08 -6.03
N GLU A 91 18.60 1.39 -7.18
CA GLU A 91 17.28 0.88 -7.56
C GLU A 91 17.28 -0.66 -7.67
N SER A 92 18.37 -1.23 -8.19
CA SER A 92 18.56 -2.67 -8.32
C SER A 92 18.55 -3.39 -6.96
N GLU A 93 19.20 -2.82 -5.94
CA GLU A 93 19.15 -3.33 -4.57
C GLU A 93 17.73 -3.30 -4.00
N ALA A 94 17.01 -2.19 -4.19
CA ALA A 94 15.62 -2.07 -3.76
C ALA A 94 14.72 -3.10 -4.47
N SER A 95 14.96 -3.34 -5.76
CA SER A 95 14.22 -4.33 -6.54
C SER A 95 14.47 -5.76 -6.06
N LYS A 96 15.73 -6.09 -5.77
CA LYS A 96 16.09 -7.41 -5.24
C LYS A 96 15.46 -7.62 -3.86
N ALA A 97 15.54 -6.62 -2.97
CA ALA A 97 14.94 -6.70 -1.65
C ALA A 97 13.40 -6.78 -1.70
N LEU A 98 12.76 -6.10 -2.66
CA LEU A 98 11.33 -6.25 -2.93
C LEU A 98 11.01 -7.67 -3.37
N ASP A 99 11.79 -8.26 -4.28
CA ASP A 99 11.60 -9.64 -4.74
C ASP A 99 11.73 -10.65 -3.60
N ASP A 100 12.75 -10.53 -2.76
CA ASP A 100 12.96 -11.37 -1.59
C ASP A 100 11.79 -11.24 -0.59
N TYR A 101 11.30 -10.02 -0.36
CA TYR A 101 10.14 -9.77 0.49
C TYR A 101 8.88 -10.45 -0.06
N LEU A 102 8.62 -10.32 -1.36
CA LEU A 102 7.44 -10.91 -1.99
C LEU A 102 7.47 -12.45 -1.93
N LEU A 103 8.64 -13.05 -2.13
CA LEU A 103 8.83 -14.50 -2.00
C LEU A 103 8.60 -14.99 -0.56
N ALA A 104 9.10 -14.25 0.43
CA ALA A 104 8.92 -14.57 1.83
C ALA A 104 7.43 -14.51 2.25
N VAL A 105 6.70 -13.49 1.78
CA VAL A 105 5.27 -13.31 2.10
C VAL A 105 4.36 -14.28 1.32
N GLN A 106 4.84 -14.87 0.21
CA GLN A 106 4.11 -15.94 -0.50
C GLN A 106 4.24 -17.30 0.19
N SER A 107 5.29 -17.49 0.98
CA SER A 107 5.61 -18.78 1.61
C SER A 107 5.12 -18.88 3.07
N ALA A 108 4.55 -17.79 3.61
CA ALA A 108 4.03 -17.66 4.96
C ALA A 108 2.49 -17.62 4.96
#